data_AF-A0A2X3YJ43-F1
#
_entry.id   AF-A0A2X3YJ43-F1
#
_cell.length_a   1.000
_cell.length_b   1.000
_cell.length_c   1.000
_cell.angle_alpha   90.00
_cell.angle_beta   90.00
_cell.angle_gamma   90.00
#
_symmetry.space_group_name_H-M   'P 1'
#
loop_
_entity.id
_entity.type
_entity.pdbx_description
1 polymer ?
#
loop_
_entity_poly.entity_id
_entity_poly.type
_entity_poly.pdbx_seq_one_letter_code
_entity_poly.pdbx_strand_id
1 'polypeptide(L)'
;MLSNIVEAIIYFKKNREELFLAVEQDPGNEYDLLGDVFKEHDNFNAKAFITGAFVSFFGDEFWGNSQKEIKLEEFNNKFIKQLDLLIDLLEIYLSYRDYDDFEVKKIKRQKTALDSIANLSESYVLSFNYTHTAEKLFGISEERTHHIHGEIDLSRKKSKMNTIVFGIEDKGNDVNSDLIPYQKYYQRVVKETGNKYEKFFEVKTDSTSEKILPENIISKNIIIFGHSVDPLDKEIFQKCFEKTENALFESRFIFTYYDEFAKRSLIKNLAIIIGKDKLVELTGMEKVVFVQSQDAKRMKEVLLP
;
A
#
# COMPACT_ATOMS: atom_id res chain seq x y z
N MET A 1 -6.07 9.94 6.77
CA MET A 1 -7.51 9.92 7.14
C MET A 1 -7.88 8.64 7.86
N LEU A 2 -7.76 7.44 7.24
CA LEU A 2 -8.03 6.17 7.95
C LEU A 2 -7.11 5.96 9.16
N SER A 3 -5.81 6.26 9.03
CA SER A 3 -4.83 6.27 10.13
C SER A 3 -5.34 7.07 11.34
N ASN A 4 -5.83 8.27 11.09
CA ASN A 4 -6.32 9.19 12.11
C ASN A 4 -7.57 8.64 12.80
N ILE A 5 -8.50 8.03 12.06
CA ILE A 5 -9.70 7.40 12.63
C ILE A 5 -9.29 6.23 13.54
N VAL A 6 -8.39 5.37 13.07
CA VAL A 6 -7.91 4.23 13.85
C VAL A 6 -7.15 4.67 15.10
N GLU A 7 -6.31 5.71 15.01
CA GLU A 7 -5.65 6.32 16.16
C GLU A 7 -6.64 6.86 17.20
N ALA A 8 -7.74 7.48 16.75
CA ALA A 8 -8.80 7.95 17.64
C ALA A 8 -9.55 6.80 18.34
N ILE A 9 -9.80 5.69 17.64
CA ILE A 9 -10.39 4.48 18.25
C ILE A 9 -9.48 3.93 19.36
N ILE A 10 -8.17 3.83 19.11
CA ILE A 10 -7.20 3.37 20.12
C ILE A 10 -7.16 4.33 21.31
N TYR A 11 -7.18 5.63 21.03
CA TYR A 11 -7.18 6.65 22.08
C TYR A 11 -8.35 6.43 23.03
N PHE A 12 -9.57 6.26 22.50
CA PHE A 12 -10.75 6.05 23.35
C PHE A 12 -10.82 4.68 24.01
N LYS A 13 -10.19 3.64 23.45
CA LYS A 13 -9.99 2.39 24.19
C LYS A 13 -9.15 2.58 25.46
N LYS A 14 -8.12 3.41 25.39
CA LYS A 14 -7.24 3.72 26.54
C LYS A 14 -7.84 4.76 27.48
N ASN A 15 -8.57 5.73 26.94
CA ASN A 15 -9.15 6.87 27.65
C ASN A 15 -10.68 6.85 27.57
N ARG A 16 -11.29 5.70 27.88
CA ARG A 16 -12.74 5.49 27.70
C ARG A 16 -13.60 6.52 28.42
N GLU A 17 -13.18 6.94 29.62
CA GLU A 17 -13.97 7.88 30.41
C GLU A 17 -14.12 9.22 29.69
N GLU A 18 -13.13 9.63 28.89
CA GLU A 18 -13.23 10.84 28.07
C GLU A 18 -14.25 10.70 26.94
N LEU A 19 -14.35 9.51 26.31
CA LEU A 19 -15.40 9.26 25.30
C LEU A 19 -16.77 9.37 25.95
N PHE A 20 -16.99 8.65 27.06
CA PHE A 20 -18.30 8.62 27.70
C PHE A 20 -18.67 9.97 28.31
N LEU A 21 -17.70 10.72 28.86
CA LEU A 21 -17.93 12.09 29.31
C LEU A 21 -18.37 12.99 28.14
N ALA A 22 -17.69 12.88 26.98
CA ALA A 22 -18.06 13.66 25.81
C ALA A 22 -19.45 13.29 25.28
N VAL A 23 -19.81 12.01 25.25
CA VAL A 23 -21.16 11.54 24.85
C VAL A 23 -22.24 12.00 25.83
N GLU A 24 -21.98 11.93 27.14
CA GLU A 24 -22.93 12.36 28.17
C GLU A 24 -23.17 13.88 28.17
N GLN A 25 -22.16 14.68 27.82
CA GLN A 25 -22.22 16.14 27.84
C GLN A 25 -22.69 16.77 26.53
N ASP A 26 -22.45 16.11 25.39
CA ASP A 26 -22.86 16.56 24.06
C ASP A 26 -23.49 15.41 23.24
N PRO A 27 -24.67 14.92 23.66
CA PRO A 27 -25.45 13.90 22.95
C PRO A 27 -26.10 14.51 21.71
N GLY A 28 -25.32 14.86 20.68
CA GLY A 28 -25.92 15.54 19.53
C GLY A 28 -25.05 16.35 18.60
N ASN A 29 -23.72 16.36 18.76
CA ASN A 29 -22.78 16.90 17.77
C ASN A 29 -22.68 18.44 17.77
N GLU A 30 -22.86 19.11 18.90
CA GLU A 30 -22.46 20.52 19.05
C GLU A 30 -20.95 20.58 19.31
N TYR A 31 -20.18 20.56 18.21
CA TYR A 31 -18.71 20.72 18.12
C TYR A 31 -18.04 21.65 19.16
N ASP A 32 -18.79 22.60 19.72
CA ASP A 32 -18.38 23.54 20.75
C ASP A 32 -17.87 22.86 22.04
N LEU A 33 -18.51 21.79 22.53
CA LEU A 33 -18.12 21.10 23.78
C LEU A 33 -17.07 20.01 23.59
N LEU A 34 -17.11 19.29 22.46
CA LEU A 34 -15.98 18.47 22.01
C LEU A 34 -14.70 19.31 21.94
N GLY A 35 -14.84 20.59 21.58
CA GLY A 35 -13.79 21.57 21.64
C GLY A 35 -13.19 21.72 23.04
N ASP A 36 -13.99 21.85 24.09
CA ASP A 36 -13.45 22.04 25.44
C ASP A 36 -12.75 20.78 25.99
N VAL A 37 -13.16 19.58 25.57
CA VAL A 37 -12.53 18.31 25.98
C VAL A 37 -11.28 17.98 25.15
N PHE A 38 -11.29 18.27 23.84
CA PHE A 38 -10.28 17.75 22.89
C PHE A 38 -9.61 18.78 21.97
N LYS A 39 -9.97 20.07 21.98
CA LYS A 39 -9.48 21.06 20.97
C LYS A 39 -7.97 21.27 20.98
N GLU A 40 -7.33 21.05 22.12
CA GLU A 40 -5.87 21.09 22.23
C GLU A 40 -5.18 19.75 21.95
N HIS A 41 -5.94 18.67 21.76
CA HIS A 41 -5.38 17.37 21.43
C HIS A 41 -5.08 17.24 19.94
N ASP A 42 -3.95 16.61 19.65
CA ASP A 42 -3.68 16.07 18.33
C ASP A 42 -4.84 15.17 17.86
N ASN A 43 -5.07 15.22 16.54
CA ASN A 43 -6.07 14.40 15.87
C ASN A 43 -7.53 14.67 16.33
N PHE A 44 -7.81 15.89 16.78
CA PHE A 44 -9.13 16.37 17.22
C PHE A 44 -10.27 15.96 16.27
N ASN A 45 -10.13 16.24 14.98
CA ASN A 45 -11.20 15.97 14.00
C ASN A 45 -11.60 14.49 13.95
N ALA A 46 -10.64 13.57 14.07
CA ALA A 46 -10.95 12.14 14.10
C ALA A 46 -11.60 11.72 15.42
N LYS A 47 -11.18 12.32 16.55
CA LYS A 47 -11.81 12.09 17.85
C LYS A 47 -13.27 12.57 17.86
N ALA A 48 -13.52 13.79 17.40
CA ALA A 48 -14.86 14.34 17.23
C ALA A 48 -15.73 13.45 16.34
N PHE A 49 -15.20 13.01 15.19
CA PHE A 49 -15.88 12.07 14.31
C PHE A 49 -16.21 10.74 15.00
N ILE A 50 -15.26 10.18 15.75
CA ILE A 50 -15.47 8.93 16.49
C ILE A 50 -16.54 9.09 17.58
N THR A 51 -16.54 10.19 18.33
CA THR A 51 -17.59 10.46 19.33
C THR A 51 -18.96 10.55 18.68
N GLY A 52 -19.10 11.33 17.60
CA GLY A 52 -20.37 11.42 16.87
C GLY A 52 -20.82 10.09 16.26
N ALA A 53 -19.87 9.27 15.77
CA ALA A 53 -20.18 7.93 15.28
C ALA A 53 -20.63 6.98 16.40
N PHE A 54 -20.08 7.13 17.61
CA PHE A 54 -20.48 6.33 18.77
C PHE A 54 -21.95 6.61 19.14
N VAL A 55 -22.30 7.90 19.29
CA VAL A 55 -23.68 8.35 19.51
C VAL A 55 -24.61 7.85 18.42
N SER A 56 -24.21 7.97 17.14
CA SER A 56 -25.03 7.48 16.01
C SER A 56 -25.31 5.97 16.07
N PHE A 57 -24.38 5.16 16.56
CA PHE A 57 -24.56 3.70 16.62
C PHE A 57 -25.29 3.20 17.86
N PHE A 58 -25.21 3.91 18.99
CA PHE A 58 -25.70 3.42 20.28
C PHE A 58 -26.70 4.35 20.98
N GLY A 59 -26.95 5.54 20.44
CA GLY A 59 -27.76 6.57 21.08
C GLY A 59 -27.07 7.17 22.30
N ASP A 60 -27.86 7.87 23.11
CA ASP A 60 -27.41 8.63 24.29
C ASP A 60 -27.86 7.95 25.59
N GLU A 61 -27.53 6.67 25.74
CA GLU A 61 -27.89 5.90 26.93
C GLU A 61 -26.85 6.05 28.05
N PHE A 62 -27.26 5.89 29.31
CA PHE A 62 -26.30 5.84 30.42
C PHE A 62 -25.80 4.41 30.63
N TRP A 63 -24.48 4.20 30.61
CA TRP A 63 -23.87 2.88 30.75
C TRP A 63 -23.06 2.76 32.04
N GLY A 64 -23.30 1.70 32.81
CA GLY A 64 -22.42 1.33 33.92
C GLY A 64 -21.03 0.89 33.43
N ASN A 65 -20.02 0.90 34.29
CA ASN A 65 -18.62 0.63 33.90
C ASN A 65 -18.42 -0.70 33.14
N SER A 66 -19.11 -1.77 33.53
CA SER A 66 -19.04 -3.06 32.83
C SER A 66 -19.68 -3.03 31.43
N GLN A 67 -20.69 -2.17 31.22
CA GLN A 67 -21.34 -1.99 29.93
C GLN A 67 -20.50 -1.11 28.99
N LYS A 68 -19.78 -0.11 29.54
CA LYS A 68 -18.89 0.78 28.78
C LYS A 68 -17.83 0.01 27.97
N GLU A 69 -17.19 -0.98 28.59
CA GLU A 69 -16.17 -1.81 27.93
C GLU A 69 -16.76 -2.64 26.79
N ILE A 70 -17.89 -3.32 27.05
CA ILE A 70 -18.63 -4.09 26.03
C ILE A 70 -19.03 -3.20 24.84
N LYS A 71 -19.49 -1.98 25.11
CA LYS A 71 -19.89 -1.03 24.06
C LYS A 71 -18.72 -0.58 23.20
N LEU A 72 -17.54 -0.39 23.79
CA LEU A 72 -16.32 -0.08 23.02
C LEU A 72 -15.87 -1.24 22.12
N GLU A 73 -16.01 -2.48 22.57
CA GLU A 73 -15.75 -3.65 21.73
C GLU A 73 -16.76 -3.77 20.58
N GLU A 74 -18.06 -3.63 20.88
CA GLU A 74 -19.12 -3.58 19.86
C GLU A 74 -18.88 -2.46 18.84
N PHE A 75 -18.45 -1.28 19.31
CA PHE A 75 -18.13 -0.13 18.47
C PHE A 75 -16.96 -0.44 17.52
N ASN A 76 -15.87 -1.01 18.05
CA ASN A 76 -14.72 -1.41 17.25
C ASN A 76 -15.12 -2.44 16.18
N ASN A 77 -15.95 -3.43 16.55
CA ASN A 77 -16.47 -4.43 15.62
C ASN A 77 -17.37 -3.82 14.53
N LYS A 78 -18.14 -2.77 14.83
CA LYS A 78 -18.88 -2.02 13.81
C LYS A 78 -17.92 -1.32 12.84
N PHE A 79 -16.86 -0.67 13.33
CA PHE A 79 -15.87 0.00 12.48
C PHE A 79 -15.10 -0.96 11.57
N ILE A 80 -14.76 -2.15 12.05
CA ILE A 80 -14.16 -3.20 11.22
C ILE A 80 -15.11 -3.58 10.07
N LYS A 81 -16.40 -3.80 10.36
CA LYS A 81 -17.41 -4.07 9.32
C LYS A 81 -17.60 -2.91 8.34
N GLN A 82 -17.49 -1.66 8.81
CA GLN A 82 -17.53 -0.49 7.93
C GLN A 82 -16.30 -0.40 7.03
N LEU A 83 -15.13 -0.79 7.52
CA LEU A 83 -13.93 -0.88 6.69
C LEU A 83 -14.08 -1.96 5.61
N ASP A 84 -14.62 -3.14 5.96
CA ASP A 84 -14.90 -4.20 4.98
C ASP A 84 -15.89 -3.73 3.90
N LEU A 85 -16.98 -3.07 4.32
CA LEU A 85 -17.94 -2.48 3.38
C LEU A 85 -17.29 -1.41 2.48
N LEU A 86 -16.46 -0.54 3.03
CA LEU A 86 -15.73 0.47 2.26
C LEU A 86 -14.83 -0.19 1.21
N ILE A 87 -14.16 -1.29 1.56
CA ILE A 87 -13.30 -2.04 0.64
C ILE A 87 -14.13 -2.68 -0.48
N ASP A 88 -15.28 -3.27 -0.19
CA ASP A 88 -16.18 -3.82 -1.21
C ASP A 88 -16.71 -2.72 -2.15
N LEU A 89 -17.09 -1.56 -1.61
CA LEU A 89 -17.52 -0.41 -2.41
C LEU A 89 -16.38 0.15 -3.28
N LEU A 90 -15.16 0.19 -2.74
CA LEU A 90 -13.97 0.60 -3.47
C LEU A 90 -13.71 -0.33 -4.66
N GLU A 91 -13.88 -1.64 -4.49
CA GLU A 91 -13.73 -2.59 -5.57
C GLU A 91 -14.76 -2.37 -6.69
N ILE A 92 -16.02 -2.16 -6.35
CA ILE A 92 -17.08 -1.85 -7.33
C ILE A 92 -16.70 -0.59 -8.11
N TYR A 93 -16.30 0.47 -7.40
CA TYR A 93 -15.89 1.72 -8.03
C TYR A 93 -14.70 1.52 -8.98
N LEU A 94 -13.64 0.86 -8.52
CA LEU A 94 -12.44 0.62 -9.33
C LEU A 94 -12.71 -0.30 -10.51
N SER A 95 -13.60 -1.29 -10.36
CA SER A 95 -14.03 -2.16 -11.46
C SER A 95 -14.82 -1.40 -12.51
N TYR A 96 -15.69 -0.48 -12.09
CA TYR A 96 -16.37 0.42 -13.02
C TYR A 96 -15.38 1.31 -13.76
N ARG A 97 -14.39 1.88 -13.06
CA ARG A 97 -13.32 2.69 -13.67
C ARG A 97 -12.51 1.90 -14.69
N ASP A 98 -12.14 0.67 -14.35
CA ASP A 98 -11.42 -0.26 -15.21
C ASP A 98 -12.25 -0.61 -16.47
N TYR A 99 -13.55 -0.89 -16.33
CA TYR A 99 -14.45 -1.08 -17.47
C TYR A 99 -14.55 0.18 -18.36
N ASP A 100 -14.78 1.35 -17.76
CA ASP A 100 -14.92 2.62 -18.48
C ASP A 100 -13.64 2.98 -19.26
N ASP A 101 -12.47 2.82 -18.64
CA ASP A 101 -11.21 3.18 -19.29
C ASP A 101 -10.85 2.20 -20.43
N PHE A 102 -11.10 0.90 -20.29
CA PHE A 102 -10.65 -0.09 -21.26
C PHE A 102 -11.72 -0.58 -22.26
N GLU A 103 -12.98 -0.71 -21.86
CA GLU A 103 -14.05 -1.20 -22.74
C GLU A 103 -14.79 -0.05 -23.44
N VAL A 104 -15.03 1.06 -22.71
CA VAL A 104 -15.78 2.21 -23.24
C VAL A 104 -14.85 3.19 -23.96
N LYS A 105 -13.89 3.78 -23.24
CA LYS A 105 -12.95 4.79 -23.80
C LYS A 105 -11.85 4.17 -24.63
N LYS A 106 -11.50 2.90 -24.35
CA LYS A 106 -10.43 2.17 -25.01
C LYS A 106 -9.11 2.95 -24.99
N ILE A 107 -8.71 3.36 -23.79
CA ILE A 107 -7.45 4.09 -23.59
C ILE A 107 -6.29 3.32 -24.20
N LYS A 108 -5.36 4.05 -24.81
CA LYS A 108 -4.17 3.48 -25.44
C LYS A 108 -2.93 3.90 -24.69
N ARG A 109 -1.97 2.99 -24.63
CA ARG A 109 -0.63 3.28 -24.12
C ARG A 109 -0.02 4.46 -24.90
N GLN A 110 0.52 5.41 -24.15
CA GLN A 110 1.37 6.47 -24.70
C GLN A 110 2.83 6.01 -24.68
N LYS A 111 3.65 6.57 -25.57
CA LYS A 111 5.09 6.28 -25.57
C LYS A 111 5.75 6.85 -24.31
N THR A 112 6.54 6.01 -23.65
CA THR A 112 7.29 6.33 -22.44
C THR A 112 8.69 5.74 -22.52
N ALA A 113 9.47 5.95 -21.46
CA ALA A 113 10.76 5.33 -21.25
C ALA A 113 10.68 3.80 -21.30
N LEU A 114 9.54 3.20 -20.93
CA LEU A 114 9.34 1.75 -20.96
C LEU A 114 9.36 1.18 -22.39
N ASP A 115 9.14 2.00 -23.42
CA ASP A 115 9.22 1.55 -24.82
C ASP A 115 10.66 1.19 -25.24
N SER A 116 11.67 1.51 -24.44
CA SER A 116 13.05 1.08 -24.69
C SER A 116 13.36 -0.33 -24.20
N ILE A 117 12.46 -0.96 -23.44
CA ILE A 117 12.66 -2.28 -22.85
C ILE A 117 12.26 -3.32 -23.89
N ALA A 118 13.22 -4.16 -24.29
CA ALA A 118 12.93 -5.30 -25.15
C ALA A 118 12.02 -6.29 -24.41
N ASN A 119 11.04 -6.85 -25.12
CA ASN A 119 10.10 -7.84 -24.60
C ASN A 119 9.43 -7.43 -23.27
N LEU A 120 8.97 -6.17 -23.17
CA LEU A 120 8.30 -5.68 -21.95
C LEU A 120 7.14 -6.58 -21.48
N SER A 121 6.40 -7.19 -22.40
CA SER A 121 5.31 -8.14 -22.11
C SER A 121 5.78 -9.41 -21.36
N GLU A 122 7.06 -9.74 -21.43
CA GLU A 122 7.69 -10.87 -20.72
C GLU A 122 8.26 -10.46 -19.35
N SER A 123 8.13 -9.19 -18.94
CA SER A 123 8.63 -8.73 -17.64
C SER A 123 7.77 -9.27 -16.50
N TYR A 124 8.38 -9.40 -15.31
CA TYR A 124 7.63 -9.59 -14.06
C TYR A 124 7.21 -8.23 -13.51
N VAL A 125 5.96 -8.12 -13.06
CA VAL A 125 5.40 -6.87 -12.54
C VAL A 125 5.01 -7.04 -11.09
N LEU A 126 5.51 -6.12 -10.28
CA LEU A 126 5.05 -5.93 -8.92
C LEU A 126 4.06 -4.77 -8.91
N SER A 127 2.75 -5.07 -8.92
CA SER A 127 1.71 -4.06 -9.02
C SER A 127 1.26 -3.58 -7.65
N PHE A 128 1.28 -2.26 -7.48
CA PHE A 128 0.66 -1.55 -6.36
C PHE A 128 -0.77 -1.10 -6.70
N ASN A 129 -1.17 -1.22 -7.97
CA ASN A 129 -2.50 -0.88 -8.43
C ASN A 129 -3.45 -2.06 -8.18
N TYR A 130 -4.71 -1.75 -7.91
CA TYR A 130 -5.78 -2.74 -7.81
C TYR A 130 -6.31 -3.18 -9.19
N THR A 131 -6.07 -2.38 -10.24
CA THR A 131 -6.58 -2.62 -11.60
C THR A 131 -5.55 -3.35 -12.48
N HIS A 132 -6.04 -4.06 -13.51
CA HIS A 132 -5.23 -4.86 -14.44
C HIS A 132 -4.53 -4.02 -15.52
N THR A 133 -3.89 -2.93 -15.12
CA THR A 133 -3.25 -1.98 -16.05
C THR A 133 -2.04 -2.59 -16.75
N ALA A 134 -1.29 -3.46 -16.07
CA ALA A 134 -0.13 -4.15 -16.64
C ALA A 134 -0.56 -5.05 -17.81
N GLU A 135 -1.63 -5.81 -17.60
CA GLU A 135 -2.23 -6.74 -18.54
C GLU A 135 -2.79 -5.97 -19.73
N LYS A 136 -3.62 -4.97 -19.46
CA LYS A 136 -4.40 -4.28 -20.50
C LYS A 136 -3.59 -3.28 -21.34
N LEU A 137 -2.61 -2.58 -20.76
CA LEU A 137 -1.80 -1.60 -21.50
C LEU A 137 -0.46 -2.13 -21.99
N PHE A 138 0.12 -3.11 -21.29
CA PHE A 138 1.47 -3.60 -21.56
C PHE A 138 1.50 -5.06 -22.03
N GLY A 139 0.36 -5.75 -22.02
CA GLY A 139 0.26 -7.14 -22.48
C GLY A 139 1.02 -8.12 -21.60
N ILE A 140 1.25 -7.76 -20.33
CA ILE A 140 1.94 -8.62 -19.37
C ILE A 140 0.92 -9.61 -18.80
N SER A 141 1.24 -10.90 -18.83
CA SER A 141 0.32 -11.94 -18.34
C SER A 141 0.11 -11.86 -16.83
N GLU A 142 -1.09 -12.21 -16.35
CA GLU A 142 -1.43 -12.32 -14.92
C GLU A 142 -0.42 -13.20 -14.13
N GLU A 143 0.07 -14.30 -14.72
CA GLU A 143 1.09 -15.17 -14.09
C GLU A 143 2.42 -14.47 -13.77
N ARG A 144 2.69 -13.33 -14.42
CA ARG A 144 3.89 -12.50 -14.24
C ARG A 144 3.59 -11.25 -13.42
N THR A 145 2.34 -11.00 -13.04
CA THR A 145 1.95 -9.86 -12.22
C THR A 145 1.67 -10.34 -10.79
N HIS A 146 2.21 -9.64 -9.81
CA HIS A 146 1.83 -9.81 -8.41
C HIS A 146 1.23 -8.53 -7.88
N HIS A 147 -0.05 -8.57 -7.51
CA HIS A 147 -0.77 -7.44 -6.90
C HIS A 147 -0.57 -7.44 -5.37
N ILE A 148 0.34 -6.60 -4.87
CA ILE A 148 0.70 -6.57 -3.43
C ILE A 148 -0.49 -6.18 -2.56
N HIS A 149 -1.34 -5.30 -3.09
CA HIS A 149 -2.52 -4.81 -2.40
C HIS A 149 -3.78 -5.54 -2.84
N GLY A 150 -3.66 -6.72 -3.46
CA GLY A 150 -4.79 -7.38 -4.10
C GLY A 150 -5.30 -6.61 -5.32
N GLU A 151 -6.37 -7.10 -5.88
CA GLU A 151 -6.89 -6.66 -7.18
C GLU A 151 -8.42 -6.64 -7.17
N ILE A 152 -8.98 -5.99 -8.19
CA ILE A 152 -10.42 -6.02 -8.44
C ILE A 152 -10.82 -7.39 -9.03
N ASP A 153 -11.81 -8.06 -8.43
CA ASP A 153 -12.38 -9.27 -9.02
C ASP A 153 -13.87 -9.38 -8.69
N LEU A 154 -14.71 -8.71 -9.49
CA LEU A 154 -16.17 -8.85 -9.40
C LEU A 154 -16.68 -10.21 -9.90
N SER A 155 -15.84 -11.01 -10.55
CA SER A 155 -16.19 -12.35 -11.03
C SER A 155 -16.02 -13.44 -9.95
N ARG A 156 -15.39 -13.08 -8.82
CA ARG A 156 -15.14 -13.99 -7.69
C ARG A 156 -16.42 -14.67 -7.21
N LYS A 157 -16.26 -15.89 -6.69
CA LYS A 157 -17.35 -16.58 -5.99
C LYS A 157 -17.73 -15.77 -4.74
N LYS A 158 -19.03 -15.64 -4.45
CA LYS A 158 -19.54 -14.95 -3.25
C LYS A 158 -18.95 -15.45 -1.92
N SER A 159 -18.47 -16.69 -1.88
CA SER A 159 -17.81 -17.29 -0.71
C SER A 159 -16.35 -16.85 -0.52
N LYS A 160 -15.73 -16.22 -1.52
CA LYS A 160 -14.37 -15.70 -1.45
C LYS A 160 -14.39 -14.25 -0.98
N MET A 161 -13.49 -13.92 -0.08
CA MET A 161 -13.26 -12.54 0.34
C MET A 161 -12.70 -11.72 -0.83
N ASN A 162 -13.01 -10.43 -0.83
CA ASN A 162 -12.31 -9.44 -1.62
C ASN A 162 -10.82 -9.40 -1.21
N THR A 163 -9.91 -9.24 -2.18
CA THR A 163 -8.44 -9.28 -1.96
C THR A 163 -7.79 -7.90 -1.72
N ILE A 164 -8.51 -6.80 -1.95
CA ILE A 164 -8.02 -5.42 -1.79
C ILE A 164 -7.52 -5.16 -0.37
N VAL A 165 -6.27 -4.73 -0.25
CA VAL A 165 -5.64 -4.30 1.00
C VAL A 165 -5.69 -2.76 1.05
N PHE A 166 -6.43 -2.23 2.02
CA PHE A 166 -6.69 -0.79 2.18
C PHE A 166 -6.40 -0.29 3.60
N GLY A 167 -5.86 -1.15 4.47
CA GLY A 167 -5.54 -0.84 5.85
C GLY A 167 -4.48 0.23 6.06
N ILE A 168 -4.18 0.51 7.32
CA ILE A 168 -3.16 1.45 7.77
C ILE A 168 -1.76 0.80 7.80
N GLU A 169 -0.73 1.65 7.76
CA GLU A 169 0.66 1.21 7.91
C GLU A 169 0.92 0.59 9.29
N ASP A 170 1.85 -0.36 9.31
CA ASP A 170 2.33 -1.01 10.50
C ASP A 170 3.32 -0.12 11.26
N LYS A 171 2.89 0.38 12.43
CA LYS A 171 3.74 1.19 13.31
C LYS A 171 4.57 0.27 14.21
N GLY A 172 5.67 -0.25 13.66
CA GLY A 172 6.65 -1.06 14.40
C GLY A 172 6.29 -2.54 14.48
N ASN A 173 7.09 -3.29 15.24
CA ASN A 173 6.97 -4.75 15.36
C ASN A 173 6.00 -5.21 16.46
N ASP A 174 5.44 -4.27 17.23
CA ASP A 174 4.54 -4.58 18.34
C ASP A 174 3.14 -4.90 17.82
N VAL A 175 2.71 -6.14 18.06
CA VAL A 175 1.38 -6.63 17.72
C VAL A 175 0.38 -6.09 18.75
N ASN A 176 -0.20 -4.92 18.49
CA ASN A 176 -1.33 -4.43 19.27
C ASN A 176 -2.60 -5.14 18.78
N SER A 177 -3.16 -6.05 19.60
CA SER A 177 -4.34 -6.86 19.26
C SER A 177 -5.54 -6.05 18.78
N ASP A 178 -5.68 -4.81 19.25
CA ASP A 178 -6.78 -3.92 18.88
C ASP A 178 -6.63 -3.28 17.49
N LEU A 179 -5.39 -3.19 17.00
CA LEU A 179 -5.03 -2.62 15.70
C LEU A 179 -5.06 -3.63 14.56
N ILE A 180 -4.88 -4.92 14.89
CA ILE A 180 -4.64 -6.00 13.93
C ILE A 180 -5.61 -5.91 12.73
N PRO A 181 -6.94 -5.80 12.90
CA PRO A 181 -7.87 -5.81 11.76
C PRO A 181 -7.70 -4.66 10.77
N TYR A 182 -7.17 -3.52 11.23
CA TYR A 182 -6.95 -2.32 10.44
C TYR A 182 -5.62 -2.32 9.70
N GLN A 183 -4.69 -3.20 10.08
CA GLN A 183 -3.31 -3.21 9.58
C GLN A 183 -3.17 -3.91 8.23
N LYS A 184 -2.31 -3.36 7.36
CA LYS A 184 -2.06 -3.95 6.04
C LYS A 184 -1.49 -5.37 6.13
N TYR A 185 -0.55 -5.68 7.03
CA TYR A 185 -0.02 -7.05 7.12
C TYR A 185 -1.13 -8.07 7.43
N TYR A 186 -2.04 -7.75 8.36
CA TYR A 186 -3.12 -8.64 8.73
C TYR A 186 -4.05 -8.88 7.55
N GLN A 187 -4.42 -7.81 6.84
CA GLN A 187 -5.25 -7.92 5.64
C GLN A 187 -4.55 -8.78 4.57
N ARG A 188 -3.24 -8.61 4.34
CA ARG A 188 -2.47 -9.42 3.40
C ARG A 188 -2.47 -10.91 3.78
N VAL A 189 -2.40 -11.22 5.07
CA VAL A 189 -2.46 -12.60 5.58
C VAL A 189 -3.85 -13.19 5.41
N VAL A 190 -4.90 -12.50 5.90
CA VAL A 190 -6.29 -12.98 5.82
C VAL A 190 -6.77 -13.10 4.37
N LYS A 191 -6.33 -12.20 3.49
CA LYS A 191 -6.71 -12.19 2.07
C LYS A 191 -5.74 -12.98 1.19
N GLU A 192 -4.75 -13.64 1.79
CA GLU A 192 -3.78 -14.51 1.11
C GLU A 192 -3.02 -13.84 -0.05
N THR A 193 -2.83 -12.52 -0.01
CA THR A 193 -2.12 -11.78 -1.07
C THR A 193 -0.60 -11.98 -0.99
N GLY A 194 -0.08 -12.35 0.19
CA GLY A 194 1.24 -12.95 0.39
C GLY A 194 2.45 -12.22 -0.23
N ASN A 195 3.56 -12.95 -0.38
CA ASN A 195 4.85 -12.43 -0.86
C ASN A 195 5.35 -13.17 -2.11
N LYS A 196 4.45 -13.67 -2.96
CA LYS A 196 4.83 -14.47 -4.15
C LYS A 196 5.81 -13.75 -5.07
N TYR A 197 5.77 -12.41 -5.10
CA TYR A 197 6.71 -11.58 -5.84
C TYR A 197 8.18 -11.78 -5.48
N GLU A 198 8.50 -12.27 -4.27
CA GLU A 198 9.89 -12.53 -3.88
C GLU A 198 10.56 -13.52 -4.82
N LYS A 199 9.78 -14.44 -5.43
CA LYS A 199 10.26 -15.39 -6.45
C LYS A 199 10.78 -14.71 -7.71
N PHE A 200 10.35 -13.47 -8.00
CA PHE A 200 10.86 -12.71 -9.14
C PHE A 200 12.34 -12.36 -8.99
N PHE A 201 12.86 -12.38 -7.76
CA PHE A 201 14.26 -12.13 -7.44
C PHE A 201 15.10 -13.42 -7.43
N GLU A 202 14.50 -14.60 -7.51
CA GLU A 202 15.27 -15.85 -7.53
C GLU A 202 16.02 -16.03 -8.86
N VAL A 203 17.18 -16.70 -8.78
CA VAL A 203 17.92 -17.18 -9.95
C VAL A 203 17.58 -18.66 -10.08
N LYS A 204 16.98 -19.07 -11.20
CA LYS A 204 16.77 -20.48 -11.50
C LYS A 204 18.14 -21.08 -11.83
N THR A 205 18.71 -21.83 -10.89
CA THR A 205 19.87 -22.67 -11.16
C THR A 205 19.37 -24.07 -11.49
N ASP A 206 19.65 -24.55 -12.71
CA ASP A 206 19.31 -25.93 -13.07
C ASP A 206 20.03 -26.88 -12.11
N SER A 207 19.24 -27.64 -11.36
CA SER A 207 19.69 -28.42 -10.19
C SER A 207 20.52 -29.67 -10.57
N THR A 208 20.91 -29.81 -11.84
CA THR A 208 21.60 -30.98 -12.40
C THR A 208 23.08 -30.77 -12.66
N SER A 209 23.63 -29.57 -12.49
CA SER A 209 25.07 -29.32 -12.59
C SER A 209 25.57 -28.66 -11.32
N GLU A 210 26.43 -29.37 -10.60
CA GLU A 210 27.22 -28.89 -9.46
C GLU A 210 27.72 -27.46 -9.70
N LYS A 211 27.18 -26.47 -8.98
CA LYS A 211 27.78 -25.14 -8.75
C LYS A 211 28.59 -24.52 -9.91
N ILE A 212 28.13 -24.63 -11.16
CA ILE A 212 28.65 -23.79 -12.23
C ILE A 212 27.83 -22.51 -12.16
N LEU A 213 28.42 -21.47 -11.57
CA LEU A 213 27.92 -20.10 -11.76
C LEU A 213 27.80 -19.88 -13.27
N PRO A 214 26.63 -19.44 -13.79
CA PRO A 214 26.49 -19.20 -15.21
C PRO A 214 27.63 -18.31 -15.69
N GLU A 215 28.30 -18.70 -16.77
CA GLU A 215 29.45 -17.97 -17.33
C GLU A 215 29.08 -16.53 -17.75
N ASN A 216 27.77 -16.26 -17.90
CA ASN A 216 27.22 -14.93 -18.09
C ASN A 216 26.63 -14.41 -16.77
N ILE A 217 27.09 -13.23 -16.34
CA ILE A 217 26.46 -12.46 -15.26
C ILE A 217 25.01 -12.21 -15.67
N ILE A 218 24.08 -12.81 -14.94
CA ILE A 218 22.66 -12.49 -15.08
C ILE A 218 22.48 -11.07 -14.52
N SER A 219 21.82 -10.20 -15.25
CA SER A 219 21.46 -8.85 -14.81
C SER A 219 19.96 -8.74 -14.61
N LYS A 220 19.53 -8.00 -13.58
CA LYS A 220 18.12 -7.65 -13.36
C LYS A 220 17.95 -6.13 -13.27
N ASN A 221 17.26 -5.57 -14.25
CA ASN A 221 16.80 -4.18 -14.23
C ASN A 221 15.47 -4.10 -13.46
N ILE A 222 15.44 -3.38 -12.35
CA ILE A 222 14.25 -3.19 -11.50
C ILE A 222 13.73 -1.79 -11.76
N ILE A 223 12.62 -1.68 -12.48
CA ILE A 223 12.13 -0.41 -13.00
C ILE A 223 10.89 0.00 -12.20
N ILE A 224 10.96 1.19 -11.60
CA ILE A 224 9.86 1.77 -10.84
C ILE A 224 9.17 2.79 -11.75
N PHE A 225 7.93 2.46 -12.12
CA PHE A 225 7.12 3.25 -13.01
C PHE A 225 5.88 3.82 -12.33
N GLY A 226 5.67 5.14 -12.47
CA GLY A 226 4.58 5.87 -11.82
C GLY A 226 5.01 6.56 -10.52
N HIS A 227 4.04 6.82 -9.64
CA HIS A 227 4.24 7.58 -8.39
C HIS A 227 4.34 6.69 -7.14
N SER A 228 4.42 5.37 -7.31
CA SER A 228 4.23 4.36 -6.27
C SER A 228 5.36 4.25 -5.23
N VAL A 229 6.32 5.17 -5.21
CA VAL A 229 7.32 5.22 -4.11
C VAL A 229 6.71 5.98 -2.95
N ASP A 230 5.90 5.29 -2.18
CA ASP A 230 5.27 5.80 -0.97
C ASP A 230 5.96 5.20 0.27
N PRO A 231 6.35 6.01 1.28
CA PRO A 231 6.84 5.50 2.56
C PRO A 231 5.91 4.49 3.24
N LEU A 232 4.59 4.54 2.97
CA LEU A 232 3.61 3.57 3.49
C LEU A 232 3.85 2.14 3.00
N ASP A 233 4.62 1.97 1.92
CA ASP A 233 4.97 0.67 1.36
C ASP A 233 6.47 0.37 1.48
N LYS A 234 7.16 1.08 2.40
CA LYS A 234 8.62 0.96 2.60
C LYS A 234 9.10 -0.48 2.76
N GLU A 235 8.33 -1.33 3.44
CA GLU A 235 8.71 -2.72 3.71
C GLU A 235 8.88 -3.53 2.41
N ILE A 236 8.05 -3.25 1.40
CA ILE A 236 8.13 -3.92 0.11
C ILE A 236 9.40 -3.49 -0.62
N PHE A 237 9.66 -2.18 -0.66
CA PHE A 237 10.87 -1.64 -1.27
C PHE A 237 12.13 -2.11 -0.55
N GLN A 238 12.16 -2.06 0.79
CA GLN A 238 13.26 -2.57 1.61
C GLN A 238 13.55 -4.04 1.30
N LYS A 239 12.52 -4.90 1.23
CA LYS A 239 12.68 -6.29 0.78
C LYS A 239 13.26 -6.40 -0.63
N CYS A 240 12.82 -5.56 -1.56
CA CYS A 240 13.39 -5.57 -2.92
C CYS A 240 14.90 -5.23 -2.89
N PHE A 241 15.31 -4.21 -2.12
CA PHE A 241 16.72 -3.88 -1.96
C PHE A 241 17.50 -5.01 -1.27
N GLU A 242 17.01 -5.55 -0.16
CA GLU A 242 17.63 -6.68 0.56
C GLU A 242 17.86 -7.89 -0.36
N LYS A 243 16.86 -8.23 -1.19
CA LYS A 243 16.94 -9.35 -2.16
C LYS A 243 17.99 -9.10 -3.26
N THR A 244 18.41 -7.86 -3.47
CA THR A 244 19.42 -7.50 -4.47
C THR A 244 20.82 -7.32 -3.90
N GLU A 245 20.98 -7.03 -2.62
CA GLU A 245 22.31 -6.80 -2.02
C GLU A 245 23.19 -8.05 -2.03
N ASN A 246 22.60 -9.22 -1.79
CA ASN A 246 23.30 -10.51 -1.75
C ASN A 246 22.94 -11.43 -2.93
N ALA A 247 22.45 -10.84 -4.02
CA ALA A 247 22.01 -11.56 -5.19
C ALA A 247 23.19 -12.17 -5.97
N LEU A 248 22.94 -13.31 -6.61
CA LEU A 248 23.85 -13.92 -7.60
C LEU A 248 23.74 -13.25 -8.98
N PHE A 249 23.19 -12.03 -9.05
CA PHE A 249 22.99 -11.26 -10.28
C PHE A 249 23.31 -9.78 -10.04
N GLU A 250 23.78 -9.09 -11.09
CA GLU A 250 23.90 -7.64 -11.05
C GLU A 250 22.51 -7.01 -11.12
N SER A 251 22.28 -5.94 -10.37
CA SER A 251 20.98 -5.27 -10.37
C SER A 251 21.09 -3.76 -10.40
N ARG A 252 20.09 -3.13 -11.02
CA ARG A 252 19.95 -1.68 -11.09
C ARG A 252 18.50 -1.29 -10.88
N PHE A 253 18.27 -0.40 -9.93
CA PHE A 253 16.99 0.24 -9.68
C PHE A 253 16.88 1.50 -10.53
N ILE A 254 15.89 1.55 -11.40
CA ILE A 254 15.64 2.67 -12.31
C ILE A 254 14.31 3.32 -11.92
N PHE A 255 14.37 4.50 -11.31
CA PHE A 255 13.20 5.26 -10.91
C PHE A 255 12.80 6.24 -12.01
N THR A 256 11.58 6.09 -12.52
CA THR A 256 11.07 7.02 -13.53
C THR A 256 10.35 8.21 -12.90
N TYR A 257 10.44 9.40 -13.52
CA TYR A 257 9.76 10.61 -13.04
C TYR A 257 9.25 11.47 -14.20
N TYR A 258 8.12 12.15 -14.02
CA TYR A 258 7.54 13.00 -15.06
C TYR A 258 8.23 14.37 -15.16
N ASP A 259 8.38 15.03 -14.01
CA ASP A 259 9.00 16.34 -13.86
C ASP A 259 9.96 16.38 -12.65
N GLU A 260 10.66 17.50 -12.50
CA GLU A 260 11.63 17.69 -11.42
C GLU A 260 11.00 17.74 -10.02
N PHE A 261 9.72 18.10 -9.91
CA PHE A 261 9.01 18.05 -8.63
C PHE A 261 8.77 16.60 -8.20
N ALA A 262 8.27 15.76 -9.12
CA ALA A 262 8.10 14.34 -8.91
C ALA A 262 9.44 13.67 -8.55
N LYS A 263 10.52 14.01 -9.28
CA LYS A 263 11.87 13.51 -8.97
C LYS A 263 12.31 13.83 -7.53
N ARG A 264 12.15 15.09 -7.09
CA ARG A 264 12.49 15.51 -5.72
C ARG A 264 11.65 14.77 -4.68
N SER A 265 10.37 14.55 -4.95
CA SER A 265 9.49 13.76 -4.08
C SER A 265 9.93 12.29 -3.98
N LEU A 266 10.29 11.66 -5.11
CA LEU A 266 10.83 10.30 -5.14
C LEU A 266 12.11 10.19 -4.31
N ILE A 267 13.06 11.12 -4.47
CA ILE A 267 14.31 11.15 -3.70
C ILE A 267 14.03 11.28 -2.20
N LYS A 268 13.10 12.17 -1.81
CA LYS A 268 12.68 12.32 -0.41
C LYS A 268 12.12 11.02 0.15
N ASN A 269 11.21 10.38 -0.59
CA ASN A 269 10.58 9.14 -0.14
C ASN A 269 11.58 7.98 -0.09
N LEU A 270 12.48 7.85 -1.06
CA LEU A 270 13.57 6.88 -1.02
C LEU A 270 14.49 7.09 0.17
N ALA A 271 14.84 8.34 0.51
CA ALA A 271 15.65 8.62 1.68
C ALA A 271 14.97 8.19 2.99
N ILE A 272 13.63 8.24 3.05
CA ILE A 272 12.85 7.71 4.19
C ILE A 272 12.87 6.17 4.20
N ILE A 273 12.75 5.54 3.03
CA ILE A 273 12.64 4.08 2.89
C ILE A 273 13.97 3.37 3.15
N ILE A 274 15.07 3.80 2.51
CA ILE A 274 16.38 3.12 2.56
C ILE A 274 17.45 3.89 3.35
N GLY A 275 17.16 5.11 3.78
CA GLY A 275 18.12 5.98 4.47
C GLY A 275 18.93 6.86 3.52
N LYS A 276 19.23 8.08 3.97
CA LYS A 276 19.91 9.12 3.18
C LYS A 276 21.31 8.70 2.70
N ASP A 277 22.11 8.10 3.58
CA ASP A 277 23.51 7.80 3.29
C ASP A 277 23.61 6.64 2.30
N LYS A 278 22.74 5.63 2.48
CA LYS A 278 22.60 4.51 1.55
C LYS A 278 22.13 4.96 0.17
N LEU A 279 21.18 5.88 0.09
CA LEU A 279 20.72 6.43 -1.19
C LEU A 279 21.85 7.15 -1.94
N VAL A 280 22.67 7.93 -1.23
CA VAL A 280 23.86 8.59 -1.81
C VAL A 280 24.86 7.56 -2.32
N GLU A 281 25.18 6.54 -1.51
CA GLU A 281 26.08 5.43 -1.87
C GLU A 281 25.62 4.71 -3.14
N LEU A 282 24.36 4.26 -3.17
CA LEU A 282 23.78 3.52 -4.31
C LEU A 282 23.71 4.36 -5.59
N THR A 283 23.48 5.66 -5.45
CA THR A 283 23.51 6.60 -6.59
C THR A 283 24.93 6.77 -7.11
N GLY A 284 25.93 6.90 -6.23
CA GLY A 284 27.35 7.00 -6.60
C GLY A 284 27.91 5.75 -7.28
N MET A 285 27.35 4.57 -6.97
CA MET A 285 27.66 3.30 -7.63
C MET A 285 26.81 3.01 -8.89
N GLU A 286 25.95 3.94 -9.30
CA GLU A 286 24.99 3.75 -10.41
C GLU A 286 24.06 2.51 -10.25
N LYS A 287 23.85 2.06 -9.01
CA LYS A 287 22.86 1.01 -8.68
C LYS A 287 21.45 1.57 -8.57
N VAL A 288 21.32 2.86 -8.23
CA VAL A 288 20.06 3.61 -8.25
C VAL A 288 20.22 4.75 -9.26
N VAL A 289 19.35 4.78 -10.27
CA VAL A 289 19.35 5.82 -11.31
C VAL A 289 17.95 6.38 -11.52
N PHE A 290 17.89 7.63 -11.97
CA PHE A 290 16.63 8.33 -12.22
C PHE A 290 16.51 8.66 -13.71
N VAL A 291 15.38 8.32 -14.33
CA VAL A 291 15.13 8.52 -15.77
C VAL A 291 13.81 9.26 -15.97
N GLN A 292 13.78 10.26 -16.85
CA GLN A 292 12.54 10.96 -17.13
C GLN A 292 11.57 10.03 -17.88
N SER A 293 10.29 10.06 -17.55
CA SER A 293 9.28 9.09 -18.01
C SER A 293 9.07 9.07 -19.54
N GLN A 294 9.51 10.12 -20.23
CA GLN A 294 9.44 10.30 -21.68
C GLN A 294 10.80 10.06 -22.37
N ASP A 295 11.87 9.82 -21.62
CA ASP A 295 13.23 9.69 -22.14
C ASP A 295 13.61 8.21 -22.38
N ALA A 296 13.10 7.67 -23.47
CA ALA A 296 13.42 6.30 -23.90
C ALA A 296 14.90 6.11 -24.28
N LYS A 297 15.60 7.18 -24.71
CA LYS A 297 17.01 7.10 -25.04
C LYS A 297 17.82 6.88 -23.76
N ARG A 298 17.59 7.69 -22.73
CA ARG A 298 18.26 7.54 -21.44
C ARG A 298 17.93 6.20 -20.79
N MET A 299 16.68 5.73 -20.88
CA MET A 299 16.33 4.39 -20.37
C MET A 299 17.23 3.32 -21.02
N LYS A 300 17.36 3.32 -22.35
CA LYS A 300 18.21 2.36 -23.06
C LYS A 300 19.67 2.42 -22.62
N GLU A 301 20.20 3.60 -22.36
CA GLU A 301 21.59 3.80 -21.91
C GLU A 301 21.86 3.26 -20.50
N VAL A 302 20.84 3.24 -19.64
CA VAL A 302 21.00 2.79 -18.24
C VAL A 302 20.58 1.34 -18.01
N LEU A 303 20.03 0.64 -18.99
CA LEU A 303 19.72 -0.78 -18.83
C LEU A 303 21.01 -1.59 -18.73
N LEU A 304 21.09 -2.45 -17.73
CA LEU A 304 22.08 -3.52 -17.68
C LEU A 304 21.82 -4.52 -18.82
N PRO A 305 22.87 -5.13 -19.40
CA PRO A 305 22.78 -6.03 -20.55
C PRO A 305 21.99 -7.31 -20.28
#